data_AF-A0A975T6G3-F1
#
_entry.id   AF-A0A975T6G3-F1
#
_cell.length_a   1.000
_cell.length_b   1.000
_cell.length_c   1.000
_cell.angle_alpha   90.00
_cell.angle_beta   90.00
_cell.angle_gamma   90.00
#
_symmetry.space_group_name_H-M   'P 1'
#
loop_
_entity.id
_entity.type
_entity.pdbx_description
1 polymer ?
#
loop_
_entity_poly.entity_id
_entity_poly.type
_entity_poly.pdbx_seq_one_letter_code
_entity_poly.pdbx_strand_id
1 'polypeptide(L)'
;MTNQKFLLGLVIASIFLWLIALGNLPLRDWDEGTYAIVAREIYRTGNWLYPTLQGEPFMLKPPLMQWLIALCYHLGGVQEFTTRFPGAFLTALGVPLLYLVGNLVFTEKISALFSALVYLTLLPVVRHGRLAMLDGMILTFFLLLFFFILKAREQRKYALGIGFCLGLITLTKGTLVLVLALMSGLFIIVLFYFKST
;
A
#
# COMPACT_ATOMS: atom_id res chain seq x y z
N MET A 1 -2.93 20.35 -19.01
CA MET A 1 -3.20 21.04 -17.72
C MET A 1 -4.26 20.34 -16.86
N THR A 2 -5.36 19.81 -17.41
CA THR A 2 -6.45 19.18 -16.62
C THR A 2 -6.01 17.96 -15.80
N ASN A 3 -5.10 17.13 -16.33
CA ASN A 3 -4.63 15.91 -15.66
C ASN A 3 -3.90 16.20 -14.33
N GLN A 4 -3.02 17.21 -14.32
CA GLN A 4 -2.29 17.59 -13.12
C GLN A 4 -3.21 18.17 -12.05
N LYS A 5 -4.23 18.95 -12.44
CA LYS A 5 -5.23 19.49 -11.50
C LYS A 5 -6.06 18.38 -10.86
N PHE A 6 -6.51 17.40 -11.64
CA PHE A 6 -7.25 16.25 -11.11
C PHE A 6 -6.39 15.40 -10.18
N LEU A 7 -5.16 15.10 -10.59
CA LEU A 7 -4.23 14.34 -9.75
C LEU A 7 -3.95 15.07 -8.44
N LEU A 8 -3.66 16.37 -8.48
CA LEU A 8 -3.42 17.19 -7.29
C LEU A 8 -4.67 17.20 -6.37
N GLY A 9 -5.85 17.38 -6.95
CA GLY A 9 -7.11 17.33 -6.20
C GLY A 9 -7.34 15.99 -5.51
N LEU A 10 -7.06 14.87 -6.21
CA LEU A 10 -7.17 13.52 -5.65
C LEU A 10 -6.14 13.27 -4.54
N VAL A 11 -4.90 13.74 -4.71
CA VAL A 11 -3.85 13.65 -3.67
C VAL A 11 -4.29 14.41 -2.41
N ILE A 12 -4.73 15.67 -2.57
CA ILE A 12 -5.17 16.49 -1.43
C ILE A 12 -6.38 15.85 -0.75
N ALA A 13 -7.39 15.41 -1.51
CA ALA A 13 -8.60 14.80 -0.96
C ALA A 13 -8.31 13.48 -0.23
N SER A 14 -7.47 12.62 -0.79
CA SER A 14 -7.09 11.34 -0.17
C SER A 14 -6.26 11.54 1.09
N ILE A 15 -5.24 12.40 1.06
CA ILE A 15 -4.43 12.71 2.25
C ILE A 15 -5.31 13.28 3.36
N PHE A 16 -6.19 14.23 3.02
CA PHE A 16 -7.11 14.82 3.98
C PHE A 16 -8.03 13.76 4.60
N LEU A 17 -8.68 12.92 3.78
CA LEU A 17 -9.64 11.92 4.24
C LEU A 17 -8.99 10.85 5.12
N TRP A 18 -7.79 10.37 4.77
CA TRP A 18 -7.12 9.31 5.55
C TRP A 18 -6.36 9.84 6.77
N LEU A 19 -5.86 11.07 6.78
CA LEU A 19 -5.08 11.59 7.91
C LEU A 19 -5.89 12.40 8.93
N ILE A 20 -7.08 12.91 8.57
CA ILE A 20 -7.89 13.70 9.51
C ILE A 20 -8.25 12.89 10.75
N ALA A 21 -8.03 13.46 11.95
CA ALA A 21 -8.40 12.86 13.25
C ALA A 21 -7.90 11.41 13.47
N LEU A 22 -6.77 11.03 12.88
CA LEU A 22 -6.29 9.65 12.87
C LEU A 22 -5.93 9.12 14.28
N GLY A 23 -5.52 10.01 15.19
CA GLY A 23 -5.18 9.70 16.58
C GLY A 23 -6.30 9.89 17.60
N ASN A 24 -7.50 10.34 17.21
CA ASN A 24 -8.56 10.71 18.17
C ASN A 24 -9.24 9.52 18.86
N LEU A 25 -9.00 8.30 18.38
CA LEU A 25 -9.63 7.08 18.87
C LEU A 25 -8.56 6.10 19.33
N PRO A 26 -8.79 5.35 20.43
CA PRO A 26 -7.89 4.29 20.85
C PRO A 26 -7.79 3.19 19.76
N LEU A 27 -6.77 2.33 19.86
CA LEU A 27 -6.65 1.15 19.03
C LEU A 27 -7.82 0.20 19.34
N ARG A 28 -8.58 -0.20 18.33
CA ARG A 28 -9.84 -0.96 18.52
C ARG A 28 -9.74 -2.38 18.02
N ASP A 29 -8.99 -2.60 16.94
CA ASP A 29 -8.87 -3.90 16.33
C ASP A 29 -7.67 -4.68 16.90
N TRP A 30 -7.83 -6.00 17.00
CA TRP A 30 -6.81 -6.90 17.53
C TRP A 30 -5.49 -6.80 16.75
N ASP A 31 -5.57 -6.70 15.43
CA ASP A 31 -4.41 -6.54 14.55
C ASP A 31 -3.67 -5.21 14.82
N GLU A 32 -4.40 -4.10 15.04
CA GLU A 32 -3.78 -2.80 15.34
C GLU A 32 -2.97 -2.85 16.64
N GLY A 33 -3.56 -3.44 17.70
CA GLY A 33 -2.89 -3.60 18.98
C GLY A 33 -1.65 -4.47 18.87
N THR A 34 -1.74 -5.58 18.15
CA THR A 34 -0.61 -6.49 17.95
C THR A 34 0.54 -5.80 17.22
N TYR A 35 0.28 -5.12 16.11
CA TYR A 35 1.34 -4.42 15.37
C TYR A 35 1.92 -3.24 16.15
N ALA A 36 1.11 -2.53 16.92
CA ALA A 36 1.58 -1.45 17.79
C ALA A 36 2.54 -1.96 18.87
N ILE A 37 2.22 -3.08 19.53
CA ILE A 37 3.08 -3.69 20.55
C ILE A 37 4.40 -4.15 19.93
N VAL A 38 4.34 -4.90 18.83
CA VAL A 38 5.56 -5.38 18.15
C VAL A 38 6.43 -4.20 17.70
N ALA A 39 5.85 -3.19 17.08
CA ALA A 39 6.59 -2.00 16.64
C ALA A 39 7.18 -1.22 17.84
N ARG A 40 6.49 -1.19 18.97
CA ARG A 40 6.99 -0.58 20.22
C ARG A 40 8.16 -1.39 20.78
N GLU A 41 8.14 -2.71 20.71
CA GLU A 41 9.25 -3.56 21.12
C GLU A 41 10.48 -3.38 20.21
N ILE A 42 10.27 -3.30 18.89
CA ILE A 42 11.34 -2.95 17.93
C ILE A 42 11.95 -1.58 18.28
N TYR A 43 11.11 -0.57 18.52
CA TYR A 43 11.54 0.77 18.91
C TYR A 43 12.36 0.79 20.22
N ARG A 44 12.00 -0.03 21.21
CA ARG A 44 12.69 -0.07 22.52
C ARG A 44 13.96 -0.92 22.51
N THR A 45 13.96 -2.03 21.79
CA THR A 45 15.07 -3.00 21.79
C THR A 45 16.08 -2.72 20.68
N GLY A 46 15.68 -2.02 19.63
CA GLY A 46 16.46 -1.86 18.40
C GLY A 46 16.58 -3.15 17.58
N ASN A 47 15.84 -4.21 17.93
CA ASN A 47 15.90 -5.48 17.21
C ASN A 47 14.89 -5.50 16.06
N TRP A 48 15.35 -5.09 14.89
CA TRP A 48 14.53 -5.07 13.66
C TRP A 48 14.36 -6.46 13.04
N LEU A 49 15.33 -7.36 13.23
CA LEU A 49 15.37 -8.65 12.53
C LEU A 49 14.51 -9.70 13.23
N TYR A 50 14.48 -9.70 14.56
CA TYR A 50 13.70 -10.65 15.38
C TYR A 50 12.63 -9.89 16.16
N PRO A 51 11.51 -9.52 15.51
CA PRO A 51 10.40 -8.87 16.20
C PRO A 51 9.83 -9.78 17.29
N THR A 52 9.48 -9.17 18.41
CA THR A 52 8.91 -9.83 19.58
C THR A 52 7.52 -9.28 19.86
N LEU A 53 6.67 -10.12 20.42
CA LEU A 53 5.38 -9.76 20.97
C LEU A 53 5.37 -10.21 22.43
N GLN A 54 5.43 -9.27 23.35
CA GLN A 54 5.51 -9.52 24.79
C GLN A 54 6.73 -10.38 25.16
N GLY A 55 7.85 -10.19 24.46
CA GLY A 55 9.10 -10.94 24.67
C GLY A 55 9.19 -12.27 23.92
N GLU A 56 8.09 -12.77 23.35
CA GLU A 56 8.10 -14.00 22.54
C GLU A 56 8.33 -13.68 21.05
N PRO A 57 9.10 -14.49 20.30
CA PRO A 57 9.35 -14.27 18.88
C PRO A 57 8.05 -14.25 18.05
N PHE A 58 7.79 -13.14 17.35
CA PHE A 58 6.62 -12.98 16.48
C PHE A 58 7.00 -13.18 15.01
N MET A 59 6.98 -14.43 14.55
CA MET A 59 7.36 -14.81 13.16
C MET A 59 6.15 -15.18 12.26
N LEU A 60 4.94 -14.83 12.67
CA LEU A 60 3.71 -15.22 11.96
C LEU A 60 3.45 -14.39 10.70
N LYS A 61 3.86 -13.12 10.69
CA LYS A 61 3.65 -12.19 9.58
C LYS A 61 4.96 -11.46 9.26
N PRO A 62 5.24 -11.17 7.97
CA PRO A 62 6.45 -10.43 7.63
C PRO A 62 6.41 -9.00 8.22
N PRO A 63 7.57 -8.40 8.54
CA PRO A 63 7.66 -7.29 9.49
C PRO A 63 7.49 -5.87 8.90
N LEU A 64 7.14 -5.72 7.61
CA LEU A 64 7.21 -4.40 6.94
C LEU A 64 6.36 -3.33 7.64
N MET A 65 5.14 -3.67 8.06
CA MET A 65 4.26 -2.71 8.73
C MET A 65 4.83 -2.31 10.09
N GLN A 66 5.32 -3.28 10.86
CA GLN A 66 5.92 -3.04 12.17
C GLN A 66 7.18 -2.19 12.04
N TRP A 67 7.99 -2.40 10.99
CA TRP A 67 9.14 -1.56 10.69
C TRP A 67 8.74 -0.12 10.35
N LEU A 68 7.74 0.07 9.48
CA LEU A 68 7.27 1.40 9.13
C LEU A 68 6.68 2.13 10.35
N ILE A 69 5.91 1.43 11.20
CA ILE A 69 5.40 2.00 12.45
C ILE A 69 6.55 2.35 13.41
N ALA A 70 7.52 1.46 13.60
CA ALA A 70 8.67 1.70 14.47
C ALA A 70 9.50 2.92 14.00
N LEU A 71 9.67 3.09 12.68
CA LEU A 71 10.29 4.29 12.11
C LEU A 71 9.49 5.55 12.44
N CYS A 72 8.15 5.51 12.33
CA CYS A 72 7.30 6.62 12.74
C CYS A 72 7.39 6.90 14.25
N TYR A 73 7.55 5.87 15.08
CA TYR A 73 7.78 6.04 16.52
C TYR A 73 9.12 6.74 16.83
N HIS A 74 10.17 6.49 16.05
CA HIS A 74 11.43 7.22 16.18
C HIS A 74 11.30 8.71 15.84
N LEU A 75 10.40 9.08 14.93
CA LEU A 75 10.22 10.47 14.49
C LEU A 75 9.21 11.25 15.33
N GLY A 76 8.11 10.62 15.76
CA GLY A 76 6.97 11.27 16.40
C GLY A 76 6.57 10.72 17.78
N GLY A 77 7.35 9.77 18.32
CA GLY A 77 7.03 9.07 19.56
C GLY A 77 5.95 8.01 19.41
N VAL A 78 5.65 7.28 20.49
CA VAL A 78 4.66 6.20 20.50
C VAL A 78 3.28 6.78 20.77
N GLN A 79 2.50 6.96 19.71
CA GLN A 79 1.12 7.48 19.76
C GLN A 79 0.22 6.75 18.75
N GLU A 80 -1.11 6.85 18.93
CA GLU A 80 -2.12 6.29 18.03
C GLU A 80 -1.96 6.85 16.61
N PHE A 81 -1.70 8.16 16.50
CA PHE A 81 -1.46 8.82 15.23
C PHE A 81 -0.27 8.20 14.49
N THR A 82 0.90 8.12 15.14
CA THR A 82 2.12 7.54 14.54
C THR A 82 1.99 6.07 14.20
N THR A 83 1.11 5.34 14.91
CA THR A 83 0.82 3.92 14.64
C THR A 83 0.03 3.74 13.35
N ARG A 84 -0.95 4.60 13.11
CA ARG A 84 -1.84 4.53 11.94
C ARG A 84 -1.29 5.28 10.73
N PHE A 85 -0.43 6.26 10.96
CA PHE A 85 0.14 7.13 9.92
C PHE A 85 0.70 6.38 8.71
N PRO A 86 1.60 5.37 8.84
CA PRO A 86 2.18 4.72 7.67
C PRO A 86 1.14 4.00 6.82
N GLY A 87 0.18 3.30 7.44
CA GLY A 87 -0.91 2.62 6.74
C GLY A 87 -1.85 3.61 6.05
N ALA A 88 -2.25 4.67 6.74
CA ALA A 88 -3.12 5.71 6.21
C ALA A 88 -2.49 6.47 5.04
N PHE A 89 -1.21 6.85 5.18
CA PHE A 89 -0.47 7.54 4.14
C PHE A 89 -0.32 6.68 2.88
N LEU A 90 0.10 5.41 3.02
CA LEU A 90 0.26 4.52 1.88
C LEU A 90 -1.07 4.18 1.22
N THR A 91 -2.15 4.04 1.98
CA THR A 91 -3.48 3.81 1.40
C THR A 91 -3.98 5.04 0.64
N ALA A 92 -3.72 6.25 1.15
CA ALA A 92 -4.07 7.49 0.47
C ALA A 92 -3.39 7.60 -0.90
N LEU A 93 -2.13 7.18 -1.02
CA LEU A 93 -1.41 7.13 -2.30
C LEU A 93 -2.01 6.17 -3.33
N GLY A 94 -2.84 5.21 -2.91
CA GLY A 94 -3.55 4.30 -3.81
C GLY A 94 -4.54 5.04 -4.73
N VAL A 95 -5.17 6.12 -4.25
CA VAL A 95 -6.16 6.90 -5.01
C VAL A 95 -5.55 7.58 -6.26
N PRO A 96 -4.51 8.43 -6.14
CA PRO A 96 -3.88 9.03 -7.32
C PRO A 96 -3.21 7.98 -8.22
N LEU A 97 -2.73 6.88 -7.64
CA LEU A 97 -2.14 5.79 -8.41
C LEU A 97 -3.18 5.05 -9.25
N LEU A 98 -4.38 4.81 -8.72
CA LEU A 98 -5.49 4.26 -9.49
C LEU A 98 -5.89 5.18 -10.64
N TYR A 99 -5.87 6.51 -10.42
CA TYR A 99 -6.11 7.47 -11.50
C TYR A 99 -5.04 7.38 -12.60
N LEU A 100 -3.76 7.25 -12.23
CA LEU A 100 -2.66 7.07 -13.18
C LEU A 100 -2.81 5.76 -13.97
N VAL A 101 -3.14 4.67 -13.30
CA VAL A 101 -3.45 3.38 -13.95
C VAL A 101 -4.65 3.52 -14.88
N GLY A 102 -5.73 4.17 -14.43
CA GLY A 102 -6.94 4.39 -15.23
C GLY A 102 -6.65 5.18 -16.50
N ASN A 103 -5.76 6.17 -16.44
CA ASN A 103 -5.33 6.92 -17.62
C ASN A 103 -4.51 6.10 -18.63
N LEU A 104 -3.97 4.94 -18.24
CA LEU A 104 -3.29 4.01 -19.15
C LEU A 104 -4.25 2.97 -19.75
N VAL A 105 -5.39 2.72 -19.11
CA VAL A 105 -6.36 1.69 -19.51
C VAL A 105 -7.53 2.29 -20.29
N PHE A 106 -8.06 3.42 -19.84
CA PHE A 106 -9.21 4.08 -20.44
C PHE A 106 -8.78 5.15 -21.45
N THR A 107 -9.52 5.23 -22.57
CA THR A 107 -9.35 6.31 -23.56
C THR A 107 -9.79 7.66 -22.98
N GLU A 108 -10.84 7.66 -22.16
CA GLU A 108 -11.41 8.86 -21.56
C GLU A 108 -10.91 9.10 -20.14
N LYS A 109 -10.44 10.32 -19.88
CA LYS A 109 -9.91 10.73 -18.56
C LYS A 109 -10.98 10.79 -17.48
N ILE A 110 -12.24 11.01 -17.89
CA ILE A 110 -13.38 11.09 -16.99
C ILE A 110 -13.63 9.72 -16.36
N SER A 111 -13.54 8.63 -17.12
CA SER A 111 -13.66 7.26 -16.61
C SER A 111 -12.60 6.97 -15.54
N ALA A 112 -11.34 7.35 -15.79
CA ALA A 112 -10.26 7.20 -14.82
C ALA A 112 -10.52 8.01 -13.54
N LEU A 113 -11.04 9.24 -13.66
CA LEU A 113 -11.41 10.08 -12.52
C LEU A 113 -12.51 9.44 -11.68
N PHE A 114 -13.58 8.95 -12.32
CA PHE A 114 -14.67 8.27 -11.62
C PHE A 114 -14.20 7.01 -10.91
N SER A 115 -13.34 6.19 -11.53
CA SER A 115 -12.75 5.02 -10.84
C SER A 115 -11.98 5.42 -9.58
N ALA A 116 -11.18 6.49 -9.64
CA ALA A 116 -10.46 7.00 -8.48
C ALA A 116 -11.39 7.58 -7.40
N LEU A 117 -12.46 8.27 -7.78
CA LEU A 117 -13.46 8.80 -6.85
C LEU A 117 -14.28 7.69 -6.16
N VAL A 118 -14.62 6.63 -6.89
CA VAL A 118 -15.26 5.45 -6.31
C VAL A 118 -14.32 4.79 -5.30
N TYR A 119 -13.04 4.62 -5.63
CA TYR A 119 -12.06 4.08 -4.69
C TYR A 119 -11.85 4.98 -3.46
N LEU A 120 -11.84 6.30 -3.65
CA LEU A 120 -11.77 7.29 -2.57
C LEU A 120 -12.93 7.17 -1.57
N THR A 121 -14.13 6.84 -2.04
CA THR A 121 -15.36 6.79 -1.23
C THR A 121 -15.74 5.37 -0.78
N LEU A 122 -15.02 4.35 -1.25
CA LEU A 122 -15.32 2.96 -0.94
C LEU A 122 -15.06 2.65 0.54
N LEU A 123 -16.13 2.43 1.30
CA LEU A 123 -16.10 2.27 2.77
C LEU A 123 -15.06 1.24 3.26
N PRO A 124 -14.93 0.03 2.67
CA PRO A 124 -13.88 -0.90 3.06
C PRO A 124 -12.47 -0.32 2.96
N VAL A 125 -12.15 0.41 1.89
CA VAL A 125 -10.81 0.97 1.66
C VAL A 125 -10.53 2.09 2.66
N VAL A 126 -11.52 2.96 2.88
CA VAL A 126 -11.44 4.03 3.89
C VAL A 126 -11.20 3.45 5.28
N ARG A 127 -11.99 2.44 5.66
CA ARG A 127 -11.86 1.78 6.97
C ARG A 127 -10.48 1.12 7.13
N HIS A 128 -10.09 0.24 6.21
CA HIS A 128 -8.85 -0.54 6.35
C HIS A 128 -7.59 0.33 6.19
N GLY A 129 -7.66 1.44 5.45
CA GLY A 129 -6.53 2.36 5.37
C GLY A 129 -6.37 3.26 6.60
N ARG A 130 -7.45 3.59 7.31
CA ARG A 130 -7.36 4.40 8.53
C ARG A 130 -6.96 3.59 9.76
N LEU A 131 -7.19 2.28 9.73
CA LEU A 131 -6.69 1.37 10.74
C LEU A 131 -5.22 1.06 10.47
N ALA A 132 -4.45 0.73 11.51
CA ALA A 132 -3.10 0.19 11.36
C ALA A 132 -3.16 -1.26 10.85
N MET A 133 -3.71 -1.46 9.65
CA MET A 133 -3.87 -2.75 8.99
C MET A 133 -3.05 -2.82 7.70
N LEU A 134 -2.70 -4.05 7.31
CA LEU A 134 -1.89 -4.33 6.12
C LEU A 134 -2.67 -4.13 4.81
N ASP A 135 -4.00 -4.26 4.84
CA ASP A 135 -4.79 -4.46 3.62
C ASP A 135 -4.83 -3.20 2.74
N GLY A 136 -4.93 -2.01 3.34
CA GLY A 136 -4.90 -0.75 2.57
C GLY A 136 -3.55 -0.51 1.87
N MET A 137 -2.45 -0.84 2.54
CA MET A 137 -1.10 -0.75 1.98
C MET A 137 -0.90 -1.74 0.81
N ILE A 138 -1.36 -2.99 0.97
CA ILE A 138 -1.24 -4.03 -0.05
C ILE A 138 -1.96 -3.62 -1.33
N LEU A 139 -3.14 -3.01 -1.22
CA LEU A 139 -3.88 -2.50 -2.37
C LEU A 139 -3.06 -1.45 -3.15
N THR A 140 -2.41 -0.51 -2.46
CA THR A 140 -1.54 0.47 -3.12
C THR A 140 -0.35 -0.20 -3.82
N PHE A 141 0.30 -1.18 -3.20
CA PHE A 141 1.40 -1.90 -3.85
C PHE A 141 0.93 -2.72 -5.05
N PHE A 142 -0.28 -3.28 -4.99
CA PHE A 142 -0.88 -3.98 -6.12
C PHE A 142 -1.18 -3.02 -7.29
N LEU A 143 -1.70 -1.84 -7.01
CA LEU A 143 -1.89 -0.79 -8.02
C LEU A 143 -0.56 -0.33 -8.62
N LEU A 144 0.50 -0.26 -7.81
CA LEU A 144 1.84 0.12 -8.27
C LEU A 144 2.45 -0.96 -9.16
N LEU A 145 2.28 -2.23 -8.79
CA LEU A 145 2.64 -3.38 -9.61
C LEU A 145 1.94 -3.31 -10.97
N PHE A 146 0.62 -3.09 -10.98
CA PHE A 146 -0.15 -3.01 -12.22
C PHE A 146 0.27 -1.83 -13.10
N PHE A 147 0.54 -0.67 -12.49
CA PHE A 147 1.10 0.49 -13.18
C PHE A 147 2.43 0.16 -13.89
N PHE A 148 3.36 -0.51 -13.20
CA PHE A 148 4.64 -0.90 -13.78
C PHE A 148 4.50 -1.97 -14.86
N ILE A 149 3.58 -2.94 -14.71
CA ILE A 149 3.27 -3.93 -15.75
C ILE A 149 2.80 -3.25 -17.04
N LEU A 150 1.85 -2.31 -16.93
CA LEU A 150 1.35 -1.58 -18.09
C LEU A 150 2.45 -0.73 -18.75
N LYS A 151 3.28 -0.06 -17.96
CA LYS A 151 4.40 0.74 -18.48
C LYS A 151 5.53 -0.11 -19.06
N ALA A 152 5.76 -1.30 -18.54
CA ALA A 152 6.76 -2.23 -19.05
C ALA A 152 6.43 -2.73 -20.47
N ARG A 153 5.15 -2.71 -20.86
CA ARG A 153 4.72 -3.00 -22.24
C ARG A 153 5.33 -2.03 -23.26
N GLU A 154 5.48 -0.77 -22.88
CA GLU A 154 6.05 0.29 -23.72
C GLU A 154 7.58 0.35 -23.58
N GLN A 155 8.10 0.27 -22.35
CA GLN A 155 9.52 0.44 -22.07
C GLN A 155 10.01 -0.60 -21.06
N ARG A 156 10.92 -1.49 -21.49
CA ARG A 156 11.45 -2.61 -20.69
C ARG A 156 12.07 -2.21 -19.34
N LYS A 157 12.60 -0.98 -19.20
CA LYS A 157 13.20 -0.49 -17.95
C LYS A 157 12.24 -0.53 -16.75
N TYR A 158 10.92 -0.48 -16.98
CA TYR A 158 9.93 -0.56 -15.91
C TYR A 158 9.75 -1.97 -15.35
N ALA A 159 10.35 -3.00 -15.97
CA ALA A 159 10.36 -4.36 -15.45
C ALA A 159 11.06 -4.49 -14.09
N LEU A 160 12.07 -3.65 -13.81
CA LEU A 160 12.71 -3.59 -12.49
C LEU A 160 11.72 -3.14 -11.39
N GLY A 161 10.81 -2.22 -11.75
CA GLY A 161 9.76 -1.76 -10.83
C GLY A 161 8.77 -2.87 -10.46
N ILE A 162 8.51 -3.82 -11.36
CA ILE A 162 7.68 -5.00 -11.10
C ILE A 162 8.31 -5.86 -9.99
N GLY A 163 9.60 -6.18 -10.12
CA GLY A 163 10.33 -6.97 -9.12
C GLY A 163 10.36 -6.29 -7.75
N PHE A 164 10.60 -4.98 -7.72
CA PHE A 164 10.57 -4.20 -6.49
C PHE A 164 9.20 -4.23 -5.79
N CYS A 165 8.12 -4.06 -6.55
CA CYS A 165 6.76 -4.12 -6.00
C CYS A 165 6.40 -5.52 -5.49
N LEU A 166 6.77 -6.58 -6.23
CA LEU A 166 6.57 -7.95 -5.77
C LEU A 166 7.31 -8.20 -4.45
N GLY A 167 8.54 -7.68 -4.30
CA GLY A 167 9.29 -7.70 -3.04
C GLY A 167 8.53 -7.03 -1.89
N LEU A 168 8.00 -5.82 -2.10
CA LEU A 168 7.18 -5.14 -1.08
C LEU A 168 5.91 -5.91 -0.71
N ILE A 169 5.25 -6.55 -1.68
CA ILE A 169 4.07 -7.38 -1.42
C ILE A 169 4.48 -8.65 -0.63
N THR A 170 5.64 -9.26 -0.90
CA THR A 170 6.12 -10.42 -0.10
C THR A 170 6.31 -10.05 1.36
N LEU A 171 6.85 -8.85 1.59
CA LEU A 171 7.14 -8.31 2.91
C LEU A 171 5.90 -7.82 3.66
N THR A 172 4.72 -7.84 3.05
CA THR A 172 3.45 -7.53 3.75
C THR A 172 2.65 -8.78 4.07
N LYS A 173 2.37 -9.61 3.07
CA LYS A 173 1.68 -10.90 3.23
C LYS A 173 2.32 -11.92 2.27
N GLY A 174 3.24 -12.72 2.79
CA GLY A 174 4.03 -13.68 2.00
C GLY A 174 3.20 -14.58 1.09
N THR A 175 2.05 -15.09 1.56
CA THR A 175 1.20 -16.02 0.78
C THR A 175 0.55 -15.37 -0.45
N LEU A 176 0.26 -14.07 -0.42
CA LEU A 176 -0.40 -13.39 -1.54
C LEU A 176 0.52 -13.28 -2.78
N VAL A 177 1.85 -13.32 -2.58
CA VAL A 177 2.77 -13.18 -3.71
C VAL A 177 2.76 -14.38 -4.63
N LEU A 178 2.54 -15.60 -4.15
CA LEU A 178 2.47 -16.75 -5.04
C LEU A 178 1.35 -16.58 -6.08
N VAL A 179 0.16 -16.17 -5.63
CA VAL A 179 -0.99 -15.93 -6.52
C VAL A 179 -0.70 -14.77 -7.47
N LEU A 180 -0.17 -13.66 -6.95
CA LEU A 180 0.07 -12.46 -7.75
C LEU A 180 1.24 -12.61 -8.74
N ALA A 181 2.29 -13.32 -8.36
CA ALA A 181 3.42 -13.66 -9.23
C ALA A 181 2.97 -14.62 -10.35
N LEU A 182 2.12 -15.60 -10.04
CA LEU A 182 1.54 -16.47 -11.06
C LEU A 182 0.65 -15.70 -12.03
N MET A 183 -0.24 -14.83 -11.54
CA MET A 183 -1.11 -14.02 -12.39
C MET A 183 -0.33 -13.04 -13.27
N SER A 184 0.66 -12.34 -12.70
CA SER A 184 1.50 -11.40 -13.46
C SER A 184 2.42 -12.12 -14.46
N GLY A 185 2.99 -13.27 -14.08
CA GLY A 185 3.77 -14.12 -14.97
C GLY A 185 2.95 -14.64 -16.15
N LEU A 186 1.77 -15.20 -15.90
CA LEU A 186 0.83 -15.63 -16.94
C LEU A 186 0.44 -14.47 -17.86
N PHE A 187 0.13 -13.30 -17.30
CA PHE A 187 -0.22 -12.13 -18.09
C PHE A 187 0.92 -11.68 -19.01
N ILE A 188 2.17 -11.64 -18.51
CA ILE A 188 3.34 -11.31 -19.32
C ILE A 188 3.56 -12.34 -20.43
N ILE A 189 3.46 -13.64 -20.11
CA ILE A 189 3.63 -14.73 -21.10
C ILE A 189 2.59 -14.59 -22.22
N VAL A 190 1.32 -14.43 -21.88
CA VAL A 190 0.24 -14.22 -22.87
C VAL A 190 0.49 -12.99 -23.72
N LEU A 191 0.93 -11.88 -23.11
CA LEU A 191 1.16 -10.62 -23.81
C LEU A 191 2.36 -10.68 -24.76
N PHE A 192 3.41 -11.43 -24.41
CA PHE A 192 4.53 -11.71 -25.31
C PHE A 192 4.15 -12.70 -26.42
N TYR A 193 3.31 -13.70 -26.13
CA TYR A 193 2.86 -14.68 -27.10
C TYR A 193 2.01 -14.04 -28.20
N PHE A 194 1.06 -13.17 -27.85
CA PHE A 194 0.19 -12.47 -28.82
C PHE A 194 0.87 -11.34 -29.59
N LYS A 195 2.03 -10.83 -29.13
CA LYS A 195 2.78 -9.81 -29.88
C LYS A 195 3.69 -10.40 -30.97
N SER A 196 3.86 -11.73 -30.99
CA SER A 196 4.70 -12.44 -31.97
C SER A 196 3.92 -12.97 -33.18
N THR A 197 2.62 -12.66 -33.30
CA THR A 197 1.77 -12.95 -34.47
C THR A 197 1.32 -11.63 -35.09
#